data_AF-A0A7S1G843-F1
#
_entry.id   AF-A0A7S1G843-F1
#
_cell.length_a   1.000
_cell.length_b   1.000
_cell.length_c   1.000
_cell.angle_alpha   90.00
_cell.angle_beta   90.00
_cell.angle_gamma   90.00
#
_symmetry.space_group_name_H-M   'P 1'
#
loop_
_entity.id
_entity.type
_entity.pdbx_description
1 polymer ?
#
loop_
_entity_poly.entity_id
_entity_poly.type
_entity_poly.pdbx_seq_one_letter_code
_entity_poly.pdbx_strand_id
1 'polypeptide(L)'
;MVMAAVAVAALMLGASAAPPPPAKYTSARAALVAASDAIRFDAGEELNAAERAVDAKLQAMKQAERQASVFPPAAPFATVRDAIEKSPLFAPLQSMPKGAMLHVHGGAIADVAWIVGNVTYRSNLYMYTGASAQVPSQEEVAAAFARGWSAVAPSLGVDEAAIRARGAGVAPRGRSARMAAHHA
;
A
#
# COMPACT_ATOMS: atom_id res chain seq x y z
N MET A 1 42.19 -42.30 51.04
CA MET A 1 40.92 -41.70 50.59
C MET A 1 40.93 -40.21 50.90
N VAL A 2 41.67 -39.42 50.13
CA VAL A 2 41.60 -37.94 50.11
C VAL A 2 42.12 -37.52 48.73
N MET A 3 41.58 -36.43 48.16
CA MET A 3 41.98 -35.74 46.91
C MET A 3 41.00 -35.93 45.74
N ALA A 4 39.87 -35.21 45.77
CA ALA A 4 39.20 -34.70 44.58
C ALA A 4 38.02 -33.77 44.97
N ALA A 5 38.30 -32.59 45.51
CA ALA A 5 37.25 -31.60 45.78
C ALA A 5 37.77 -30.16 45.75
N VAL A 6 38.71 -29.81 44.87
CA VAL A 6 39.11 -28.41 44.67
C VAL A 6 39.57 -28.25 43.22
N ALA A 7 38.66 -27.96 42.28
CA ALA A 7 38.99 -27.30 40.99
C ALA A 7 37.80 -27.22 39.99
N VAL A 8 36.59 -26.79 40.36
CA VAL A 8 35.63 -26.29 39.33
C VAL A 8 34.67 -25.22 39.89
N ALA A 9 35.18 -24.25 40.65
CA ALA A 9 34.33 -23.18 41.22
C ALA A 9 34.89 -21.77 40.95
N ALA A 10 35.51 -21.55 39.79
CA ALA A 10 36.12 -20.26 39.46
C ALA A 10 35.85 -19.76 38.03
N LEU A 11 34.75 -20.18 37.38
CA LEU A 11 34.45 -19.72 36.02
C LEU A 11 32.96 -19.46 35.75
N MET A 12 32.23 -18.84 36.69
CA MET A 12 30.91 -18.26 36.42
C MET A 12 30.64 -16.99 37.27
N LEU A 13 31.68 -16.22 37.61
CA LEU A 13 31.45 -14.84 38.03
C LEU A 13 31.50 -13.95 36.79
N GLY A 14 30.39 -13.93 36.05
CA GLY A 14 30.14 -12.84 35.13
C GLY A 14 30.14 -11.56 35.96
N ALA A 15 31.20 -10.76 35.84
CA ALA A 15 31.22 -9.43 36.41
C ALA A 15 30.07 -8.64 35.77
N SER A 16 28.94 -8.56 36.48
CA SER A 16 27.92 -7.58 36.19
C SER A 16 28.57 -6.23 36.43
N ALA A 17 29.08 -5.62 35.36
CA ALA A 17 29.59 -4.25 35.43
C ALA A 17 28.46 -3.41 36.06
N ALA A 18 28.77 -2.72 37.16
CA ALA A 18 27.83 -1.81 37.78
C ALA A 18 27.23 -0.90 36.69
N PRO A 19 25.91 -0.68 36.66
CA PRO A 19 25.28 0.10 35.61
C PRO A 19 26.01 1.44 35.50
N PRO A 20 26.37 1.87 34.27
CA PRO A 20 27.11 3.11 34.11
C PRO A 20 26.35 4.25 34.79
N PRO A 21 27.06 5.22 35.40
CA PRO A 21 26.44 6.40 35.99
C PRO A 21 25.40 6.99 35.01
N PRO A 22 24.24 7.46 35.48
CA PRO A 22 23.14 7.88 34.61
C PRO A 22 23.56 8.83 33.48
N ALA A 23 24.53 9.72 33.73
CA ALA A 23 25.09 10.64 32.73
C ALA A 23 25.88 9.95 31.60
N LYS A 24 26.65 8.89 31.91
CA LYS A 24 27.36 8.10 30.88
C LYS A 24 26.36 7.31 30.03
N TYR A 25 25.32 6.77 30.66
CA TYR A 25 24.23 6.11 29.95
C TYR A 25 23.49 7.07 29.01
N THR A 26 23.05 8.24 29.48
CA THR A 26 22.31 9.20 28.65
C THR A 26 23.14 9.71 27.48
N SER A 27 24.44 9.97 27.69
CA SER A 27 25.35 10.37 26.60
C SER A 27 25.52 9.26 25.57
N ALA A 28 25.74 8.00 26.01
CA ALA A 28 25.89 6.88 25.09
C ALA A 28 24.58 6.63 24.31
N ARG A 29 23.43 6.73 24.97
CA ARG A 29 22.12 6.62 24.33
C ARG A 29 21.91 7.74 23.30
N ALA A 30 22.24 8.98 23.64
CA ALA A 30 22.12 10.11 22.72
C ALA A 30 23.02 9.93 21.49
N ALA A 31 24.24 9.44 21.68
CA ALA A 31 25.15 9.12 20.57
C ALA A 31 24.59 8.03 19.64
N LEU A 32 23.96 6.99 20.20
CA LEU A 32 23.30 5.94 19.40
C LEU A 32 22.08 6.47 18.63
N VAL A 33 21.26 7.32 19.25
CA VAL A 33 20.11 7.96 18.59
C VAL A 33 20.60 8.84 17.44
N ALA A 34 21.60 9.70 17.68
CA ALA A 34 22.17 10.56 16.65
C ALA A 34 22.79 9.75 15.51
N ALA A 35 23.50 8.65 15.81
CA ALA A 35 24.04 7.76 14.79
C ALA A 35 22.93 7.07 13.97
N SER A 36 21.83 6.66 14.62
CA SER A 36 20.67 6.09 13.92
C SER A 36 19.96 7.13 13.06
N ASP A 37 19.86 8.37 13.50
CA ASP A 37 19.21 9.44 12.74
C ASP A 37 20.04 9.85 11.53
N ALA A 38 21.37 9.83 11.64
CA ALA A 38 22.30 10.15 10.56
C ALA A 38 22.28 9.14 9.38
N ILE A 39 21.78 7.91 9.58
CA ILE A 39 21.74 6.88 8.53
C ILE A 39 20.34 6.70 7.90
N ARG A 40 19.37 7.53 8.29
CA ARG A 40 18.02 7.46 7.70
C ARG A 40 18.06 7.94 6.25
N PHE A 41 17.14 7.44 5.43
CA PHE A 41 17.10 7.78 4.00
C PHE A 41 16.89 9.28 3.75
N ASP A 42 16.34 10.00 4.73
CA ASP A 42 16.00 11.41 4.71
C ASP A 42 16.98 12.29 5.52
N ALA A 43 18.09 11.74 6.03
CA ALA A 43 18.99 12.45 6.95
C ALA A 43 19.65 13.72 6.37
N GLY A 44 19.73 13.84 5.05
CA GLY A 44 20.30 15.00 4.35
C GLY A 44 19.29 16.08 3.95
N GLU A 45 18.00 15.88 4.25
CA GLU A 45 16.95 16.81 3.82
C GLU A 45 16.81 17.98 4.80
N GLU A 46 16.94 19.21 4.29
CA GLU A 46 16.72 20.42 5.07
C GLU A 46 15.33 21.00 4.82
N LEU A 47 14.46 20.94 5.84
CA LEU A 47 13.11 21.48 5.76
C LEU A 47 13.12 23.00 5.92
N ASN A 48 12.31 23.72 5.16
CA ASN A 48 12.01 25.13 5.39
C ASN A 48 10.95 25.32 6.50
N ALA A 49 10.59 26.58 6.81
CA ALA A 49 9.65 26.87 7.89
C ALA A 49 8.23 26.33 7.64
N ALA A 50 7.75 26.37 6.40
CA ALA A 50 6.43 25.85 6.04
C ALA A 50 6.41 24.31 6.08
N GLU A 51 7.48 23.67 5.58
CA GLU A 51 7.64 22.22 5.62
C GLU A 51 7.70 21.68 7.04
N ARG A 52 8.45 22.34 7.95
CA ARG A 52 8.45 21.99 9.38
C ARG A 52 7.07 22.08 10.02
N ALA A 53 6.28 23.09 9.66
CA ALA A 53 4.92 23.24 10.18
C ALA A 53 4.00 22.10 9.71
N VAL A 54 4.15 21.66 8.46
CA VAL A 54 3.41 20.52 7.90
C VAL A 54 3.90 19.20 8.49
N ASP A 55 5.21 18.98 8.60
CA ASP A 55 5.79 17.78 9.23
C ASP A 55 5.28 17.62 10.67
N ALA A 56 5.31 18.68 11.48
CA ALA A 56 4.81 18.63 12.85
C ALA A 56 3.34 18.15 12.92
N LYS A 57 2.50 18.60 11.97
CA LYS A 57 1.10 18.16 11.87
C LYS A 57 0.99 16.70 11.44
N LEU A 58 1.77 16.26 10.46
CA LEU A 58 1.80 14.87 9.99
C LEU A 58 2.31 13.91 11.08
N GLN A 59 3.36 14.28 11.82
CA GLN A 59 3.88 13.50 12.94
C GLN A 59 2.85 13.37 14.07
N ALA A 60 2.10 14.44 14.37
CA ALA A 60 1.03 14.40 15.36
C ALA A 60 -0.08 13.41 14.96
N MET A 61 -0.53 13.47 13.70
CA MET A 61 -1.52 12.52 13.16
C MET A 61 -1.00 11.08 13.22
N LYS A 62 0.23 10.85 12.76
CA LYS A 62 0.90 9.54 12.83
C LYS A 62 1.00 9.01 14.26
N GLN A 63 1.32 9.86 15.23
CA GLN A 63 1.43 9.44 16.62
C GLN A 63 0.06 9.07 17.20
N ALA A 64 -0.98 9.85 16.91
CA ALA A 64 -2.35 9.55 17.33
C ALA A 64 -2.83 8.20 16.78
N GLU A 65 -2.59 7.94 15.50
CA GLU A 65 -2.97 6.65 14.88
C GLU A 65 -2.13 5.47 15.39
N ARG A 66 -0.85 5.68 15.71
CA ARG A 66 0.00 4.65 16.34
C ARG A 66 -0.49 4.22 17.72
N GLN A 67 -1.20 5.09 18.44
CA GLN A 67 -1.76 4.81 19.76
C GLN A 67 -3.16 4.19 19.70
N ALA A 68 -3.76 4.09 18.50
CA ALA A 68 -5.05 3.46 18.34
C ALA A 68 -4.99 1.95 18.63
N SER A 69 -6.11 1.37 19.04
CA SER A 69 -6.21 -0.06 19.35
C SER A 69 -6.01 -0.98 18.14
N VAL A 70 -6.24 -0.45 16.94
CA VAL A 70 -6.04 -1.15 15.67
C VAL A 70 -4.84 -0.54 14.97
N PHE A 71 -3.89 -1.40 14.57
CA PHE A 71 -2.73 -1.00 13.78
C PHE A 71 -2.84 -1.61 12.37
N PRO A 72 -3.40 -0.87 11.39
CA PRO A 72 -3.65 -1.40 10.04
C PRO A 72 -2.45 -2.07 9.36
N PRO A 73 -1.21 -1.58 9.49
CA PRO A 73 -0.06 -2.22 8.85
C PRO A 73 0.23 -3.67 9.31
N ALA A 74 -0.30 -4.10 10.46
CA ALA A 74 -0.13 -5.47 10.96
C ALA A 74 -1.29 -6.41 10.59
N ALA A 75 -2.28 -5.95 9.84
CA ALA A 75 -3.45 -6.74 9.44
C ALA A 75 -3.49 -6.99 7.93
N PRO A 76 -4.14 -8.06 7.45
CA PRO A 76 -4.35 -8.28 6.04
C PRO A 76 -5.08 -7.09 5.39
N PHE A 77 -4.52 -6.55 4.30
CA PHE A 77 -5.01 -5.30 3.70
C PHE A 77 -6.52 -5.29 3.42
N ALA A 78 -7.07 -6.39 2.91
CA ALA A 78 -8.50 -6.49 2.58
C ALA A 78 -9.43 -6.27 3.79
N THR A 79 -8.97 -6.55 5.02
CA THR A 79 -9.79 -6.36 6.22
C THR A 79 -9.69 -4.97 6.82
N VAL A 80 -8.65 -4.20 6.45
CA VAL A 80 -8.37 -2.87 7.02
C VAL A 80 -8.42 -1.73 6.02
N ARG A 81 -8.68 -2.02 4.73
CA ARG A 81 -8.80 -1.01 3.67
C ARG A 81 -9.71 0.15 4.07
N ASP A 82 -10.92 -0.14 4.54
CA ASP A 82 -11.90 0.89 4.92
C ASP A 82 -11.42 1.75 6.11
N ALA A 83 -10.63 1.18 7.02
CA ALA A 83 -10.04 1.92 8.13
C ALA A 83 -8.92 2.85 7.64
N ILE A 84 -8.10 2.39 6.69
CA ILE A 84 -7.07 3.21 6.03
C ILE A 84 -7.72 4.34 5.24
N GLU A 85 -8.79 4.08 4.49
CA GLU A 85 -9.48 5.11 3.70
C GLU A 85 -10.13 6.21 4.56
N LYS A 86 -10.46 5.90 5.83
CA LYS A 86 -11.02 6.85 6.81
C LYS A 86 -9.97 7.52 7.69
N SER A 87 -8.70 7.14 7.56
CA SER A 87 -7.60 7.69 8.37
C SER A 87 -7.41 9.19 8.09
N PRO A 88 -7.36 10.03 9.14
CA PRO A 88 -6.99 11.44 9.01
C PRO A 88 -5.58 11.64 8.42
N LEU A 89 -4.66 10.70 8.62
CA LEU A 89 -3.32 10.72 8.01
C LEU A 89 -3.34 10.36 6.52
N PHE A 90 -4.23 9.46 6.09
CA PHE A 90 -4.24 8.97 4.72
C PHE A 90 -4.60 10.05 3.68
N ALA A 91 -5.56 10.93 3.98
CA ALA A 91 -5.97 11.98 3.05
C ALA A 91 -4.83 12.95 2.65
N PRO A 92 -4.02 13.49 3.59
CA PRO A 92 -2.81 14.23 3.25
C PRO A 92 -1.82 13.40 2.40
N LEU A 93 -1.57 12.13 2.73
CA LEU A 93 -0.67 11.26 1.96
C LEU A 93 -1.16 11.03 0.51
N GLN A 94 -2.48 11.01 0.30
CA GLN A 94 -3.06 10.96 -1.05
C GLN A 94 -2.73 12.23 -1.85
N SER A 95 -2.80 13.41 -1.21
CA SER A 95 -2.48 14.69 -1.87
C SER A 95 -0.99 14.93 -2.15
N MET A 96 -0.09 14.17 -1.53
CA MET A 96 1.34 14.32 -1.75
C MET A 96 1.75 13.93 -3.19
N PRO A 97 2.63 14.72 -3.84
CA PRO A 97 3.25 14.35 -5.11
C PRO A 97 4.27 13.23 -4.88
N LYS A 98 3.87 11.97 -5.12
CA LYS A 98 4.68 10.77 -4.86
C LYS A 98 5.77 10.50 -5.93
N GLY A 99 5.92 11.36 -6.92
CA GLY A 99 6.82 11.14 -8.05
C GLY A 99 6.24 10.14 -9.05
N ALA A 100 6.97 9.05 -9.32
CA ALA A 100 6.66 8.08 -10.38
C ALA A 100 6.34 6.68 -9.82
N MET A 101 5.53 5.91 -10.57
CA MET A 101 5.27 4.49 -10.31
C MET A 101 6.32 3.65 -11.06
N LEU A 102 7.35 3.17 -10.36
CA LEU A 102 8.48 2.45 -10.98
C LEU A 102 8.28 0.93 -11.05
N HIS A 103 7.32 0.38 -10.33
CA HIS A 103 7.02 -1.06 -10.33
C HIS A 103 5.52 -1.28 -10.44
N VAL A 104 5.05 -1.59 -11.65
CA VAL A 104 3.64 -1.89 -11.95
C VAL A 104 3.53 -2.95 -13.03
N HIS A 105 2.46 -3.74 -12.98
CA HIS A 105 2.08 -4.64 -14.05
C HIS A 105 0.92 -4.02 -14.83
N GLY A 106 1.06 -3.83 -16.14
CA GLY A 106 0.08 -3.11 -16.96
C GLY A 106 -1.36 -3.68 -16.88
N GLY A 107 -1.51 -4.98 -16.63
CA GLY A 107 -2.84 -5.61 -16.45
C GLY A 107 -3.51 -5.33 -15.11
N ALA A 108 -2.79 -4.80 -14.12
CA ALA A 108 -3.26 -4.68 -12.73
C ALA A 108 -3.35 -3.23 -12.22
N ILE A 109 -3.16 -2.23 -13.09
CA ILE A 109 -3.21 -0.80 -12.72
C ILE A 109 -4.60 -0.18 -12.86
N ALA A 110 -5.52 -0.86 -13.55
CA ALA A 110 -6.85 -0.34 -13.83
C ALA A 110 -7.85 -0.74 -12.73
N ASP A 111 -8.76 0.17 -12.42
CA ASP A 111 -9.85 -0.07 -11.47
C ASP A 111 -10.82 -1.13 -12.01
N VAL A 112 -11.09 -2.16 -11.21
CA VAL A 112 -11.96 -3.27 -11.61
C VAL A 112 -13.39 -2.80 -11.85
N ALA A 113 -13.91 -1.86 -11.06
CA ALA A 113 -15.25 -1.33 -11.27
C ALA A 113 -15.36 -0.55 -12.59
N TRP A 114 -14.29 0.11 -13.03
CA TRP A 114 -14.21 0.72 -14.35
C TRP A 114 -14.13 -0.33 -15.45
N ILE A 115 -13.35 -1.40 -15.28
CA ILE A 115 -13.30 -2.51 -16.25
C ILE A 115 -14.70 -3.12 -16.42
N VAL A 116 -15.36 -3.48 -15.32
CA VAL A 116 -16.70 -4.08 -15.32
C VAL A 116 -17.81 -3.09 -15.68
N GLY A 117 -17.61 -1.79 -15.44
CA GLY A 117 -18.60 -0.75 -15.72
C GLY A 117 -18.50 -0.12 -17.10
N ASN A 118 -17.37 -0.33 -17.80
CA ASN A 118 -17.10 0.30 -19.09
C ASN A 118 -16.60 -0.70 -20.14
N VAL A 119 -15.51 -1.43 -19.84
CA VAL A 119 -14.85 -2.29 -20.84
C VAL A 119 -15.75 -3.45 -21.25
N THR A 120 -16.40 -4.11 -20.29
CA THR A 120 -17.36 -5.20 -20.50
C THR A 120 -18.57 -4.83 -21.37
N TYR A 121 -18.82 -3.53 -21.53
CA TYR A 121 -19.94 -3.01 -22.28
C TYR A 121 -19.57 -2.45 -23.66
N ARG A 122 -18.31 -2.58 -24.08
CA ARG A 122 -17.88 -2.19 -25.42
C ARG A 122 -18.34 -3.21 -26.45
N SER A 123 -18.67 -2.73 -27.65
CA SER A 123 -19.00 -3.59 -28.80
C SER A 123 -17.86 -4.55 -29.11
N ASN A 124 -18.19 -5.74 -29.61
CA ASN A 124 -17.23 -6.78 -30.00
C ASN A 124 -16.36 -7.30 -28.83
N LEU A 125 -16.85 -7.17 -27.59
CA LEU A 125 -16.32 -7.91 -26.46
C LEU A 125 -17.12 -9.19 -26.25
N TYR A 126 -16.40 -10.30 -26.14
CA TYR A 126 -16.97 -11.62 -26.04
C TYR A 126 -16.46 -12.32 -24.77
N MET A 127 -17.28 -13.19 -24.18
CA MET A 127 -16.88 -14.05 -23.05
C MET A 127 -16.98 -15.53 -23.44
N TYR A 128 -15.99 -16.31 -23.01
CA TYR A 128 -15.99 -17.77 -23.11
C TYR A 128 -16.16 -18.37 -21.71
N THR A 129 -17.11 -19.29 -21.54
CA THR A 129 -17.47 -19.92 -20.25
C THR A 129 -17.19 -21.42 -20.23
N GLY A 130 -16.21 -21.89 -21.01
CA GLY A 130 -15.92 -23.32 -21.16
C GLY A 130 -15.55 -24.02 -19.85
N ALA A 131 -15.64 -25.35 -19.85
CA ALA A 131 -15.44 -26.21 -18.67
C ALA A 131 -13.98 -26.36 -18.19
N SER A 132 -13.02 -25.75 -18.88
CA SER A 132 -11.58 -25.89 -18.64
C SER A 132 -11.04 -24.69 -17.87
N ALA A 133 -10.31 -24.93 -16.78
CA ALA A 133 -9.59 -23.91 -16.02
C ALA A 133 -8.32 -23.41 -16.74
N GLN A 134 -7.95 -24.04 -17.86
CA GLN A 134 -6.80 -23.70 -18.67
C GLN A 134 -7.15 -22.56 -19.63
N VAL A 135 -6.25 -21.57 -19.72
CA VAL A 135 -6.31 -20.51 -20.73
C VAL A 135 -6.31 -21.18 -22.11
N PRO A 136 -7.33 -20.98 -22.95
CA PRO A 136 -7.39 -21.59 -24.26
C PRO A 136 -6.21 -21.12 -25.11
N SER A 137 -5.58 -22.03 -25.83
CA SER A 137 -4.61 -21.72 -26.87
C SER A 137 -5.23 -20.80 -27.94
N GLN A 138 -4.39 -20.10 -28.70
CA GLN A 138 -4.86 -19.20 -29.77
C GLN A 138 -5.77 -19.93 -30.79
N GLU A 139 -5.50 -21.21 -31.05
CA GLU A 139 -6.31 -22.05 -31.94
C GLU A 139 -7.66 -22.42 -31.29
N GLU A 140 -7.67 -22.69 -29.98
CA GLU A 140 -8.92 -22.91 -29.23
C GLU A 140 -9.76 -21.63 -29.14
N VAL A 141 -9.14 -20.46 -29.00
CA VAL A 141 -9.82 -19.15 -29.06
C VAL A 141 -10.48 -18.97 -30.43
N ALA A 142 -9.74 -19.21 -31.52
CA ALA A 142 -10.25 -19.14 -32.89
C ALA A 142 -11.39 -20.15 -33.15
N ALA A 143 -11.24 -21.40 -32.68
CA ALA A 143 -12.28 -22.42 -32.81
C ALA A 143 -13.47 -22.16 -31.87
N ALA A 144 -13.28 -21.50 -30.74
CA ALA A 144 -14.36 -21.06 -29.87
C ALA A 144 -15.23 -20.01 -30.57
N PHE A 145 -14.67 -19.11 -31.41
CA PHE A 145 -15.46 -18.18 -32.22
C PHE A 145 -16.52 -18.91 -33.06
N ALA A 146 -16.23 -20.13 -33.52
CA ALA A 146 -17.18 -20.97 -34.25
C ALA A 146 -18.18 -21.74 -33.37
N ARG A 147 -17.92 -21.87 -32.06
CA ARG A 147 -18.70 -22.69 -31.11
C ARG A 147 -19.63 -21.91 -30.18
N GLY A 148 -19.73 -20.60 -30.36
CA GLY A 148 -20.68 -19.74 -29.65
C GLY A 148 -20.05 -18.96 -28.51
N TRP A 149 -19.52 -17.79 -28.82
CA TRP A 149 -19.32 -16.75 -27.82
C TRP A 149 -20.58 -15.90 -27.72
N SER A 150 -20.93 -15.50 -26.50
CA SER A 150 -21.95 -14.50 -26.26
C SER A 150 -21.30 -13.13 -26.10
N ALA A 151 -21.90 -12.11 -26.70
CA ALA A 151 -21.53 -10.73 -26.43
C ALA A 151 -21.73 -10.43 -24.94
N VAL A 152 -20.74 -9.78 -24.32
CA VAL A 152 -20.74 -9.59 -22.86
C VAL A 152 -21.89 -8.70 -22.40
N ALA A 153 -22.12 -7.56 -23.05
CA ALA A 153 -23.19 -6.63 -22.68
C ALA A 153 -24.59 -7.29 -22.66
N PRO A 154 -25.05 -8.00 -23.71
CA PRO A 154 -26.31 -8.75 -23.68
C PRO A 154 -26.38 -9.81 -22.59
N SER A 155 -25.27 -10.51 -22.31
CA SER A 155 -25.24 -11.58 -21.31
C SER A 155 -25.40 -11.08 -19.87
N LEU A 156 -25.10 -9.80 -19.62
CA LEU A 156 -25.31 -9.14 -18.34
C LEU A 156 -26.73 -8.55 -18.19
N GLY A 157 -27.60 -8.72 -19.20
CA GLY A 157 -28.97 -8.20 -19.18
C GLY A 157 -29.05 -6.67 -19.30
N VAL A 158 -28.05 -6.02 -19.92
CA VAL A 158 -27.95 -4.55 -19.96
C VAL A 158 -28.08 -4.06 -21.39
N ASP A 159 -29.00 -3.10 -21.59
CA ASP A 159 -29.26 -2.46 -22.89
C ASP A 159 -28.09 -1.54 -23.33
N GLU A 160 -27.67 -1.68 -24.59
CA GLU A 160 -26.67 -0.84 -25.29
C GLU A 160 -26.98 0.66 -25.20
N ALA A 161 -28.26 1.05 -25.23
CA ALA A 161 -28.64 2.46 -25.09
C ALA A 161 -28.34 3.00 -23.68
N ALA A 162 -28.57 2.18 -22.64
CA ALA A 162 -28.28 2.52 -21.25
C ALA A 162 -26.77 2.54 -20.93
N ILE A 163 -25.96 1.91 -21.76
CA ILE A 163 -24.49 1.89 -21.67
C ILE A 163 -23.90 3.21 -22.19
N ARG A 164 -24.37 3.71 -23.35
CA ARG A 164 -23.91 5.01 -23.90
C ARG A 164 -24.22 6.18 -22.96
N ALA A 165 -25.36 6.14 -22.27
CA ALA A 165 -25.73 7.13 -21.27
C ALA A 165 -24.83 7.10 -20.02
N ARG A 166 -24.30 5.93 -19.63
CA ARG A 166 -23.42 5.75 -18.44
C ARG A 166 -21.95 6.02 -18.73
N GLY A 167 -21.46 5.68 -19.92
CA GLY A 167 -20.07 5.95 -20.34
C GLY A 167 -19.70 7.44 -20.38
N ALA A 168 -20.70 8.32 -20.52
CA ALA A 168 -20.53 9.77 -20.44
C ALA A 168 -20.45 10.32 -18.99
N GLY A 169 -20.85 9.54 -17.98
CA GLY A 169 -21.06 10.02 -16.61
C GLY A 169 -20.14 9.45 -15.53
N VAL A 170 -19.34 8.42 -15.81
CA VAL A 170 -18.38 7.89 -14.83
C VAL A 170 -17.08 8.71 -14.88
N ALA A 171 -17.10 9.87 -14.24
CA ALA A 171 -15.85 10.54 -13.87
C ALA A 171 -15.03 9.57 -12.99
N PRO A 172 -13.72 9.43 -13.24
CA PRO A 172 -12.88 8.60 -12.37
C PRO A 172 -13.00 9.13 -10.94
N ARG A 173 -13.45 8.27 -10.02
CA ARG A 173 -13.46 8.58 -8.58
C ARG A 173 -12.02 8.88 -8.19
N GLY A 174 -11.71 10.15 -7.95
CA GLY A 174 -10.36 10.60 -7.60
C GLY A 174 -9.93 11.92 -8.23
N ARG A 175 -10.61 12.44 -9.27
CA ARG A 175 -10.37 13.82 -9.69
C ARG A 175 -11.14 14.78 -8.78
N SER A 176 -10.44 15.32 -7.77
CA SER A 176 -10.81 16.61 -7.19
C SER A 176 -11.13 17.58 -8.34
N ALA A 177 -12.28 18.24 -8.28
CA ALA A 177 -12.83 19.13 -9.31
C ALA A 177 -11.94 20.34 -9.65
N ARG A 178 -10.69 20.41 -9.15
CA ARG A 178 -9.80 21.55 -9.25
C ARG A 178 -8.82 21.55 -10.44
N MET A 179 -8.72 20.46 -11.22
CA MET A 179 -7.79 20.40 -12.37
C MET A 179 -8.45 20.62 -13.74
N ALA A 180 -9.77 20.79 -13.82
CA ALA A 180 -10.46 21.03 -15.10
C ALA A 180 -10.29 22.48 -15.63
N ALA A 181 -9.64 23.38 -14.88
CA ALA A 181 -9.55 24.80 -15.23
C ALA A 181 -8.24 25.22 -15.94
N HIS A 182 -7.31 24.29 -16.25
CA HIS A 182 -6.00 24.64 -16.85
C HIS A 182 -5.78 24.21 -18.29
N HIS A 183 -6.80 23.66 -18.95
CA HIS A 183 -6.78 23.47 -20.40
C HIS A 183 -8.07 24.03 -20.98
N ALA A 184 -8.06 25.36 -21.15
CA ALA A 184 -8.75 26.02 -22.24
C ALA A 184 -8.05 25.66 -23.56
#